data_AF-A0A8J6DZL0-F1
#
_entry.id   AF-A0A8J6DZL0-F1
#
_cell.length_a   1.000
_cell.length_b   1.000
_cell.length_c   1.000
_cell.angle_alpha   90.00
_cell.angle_beta   90.00
_cell.angle_gamma   90.00
#
_symmetry.space_group_name_H-M   'P 1'
#
loop_
_entity.id
_entity.type
_entity.pdbx_description
1 polymer ?
#
loop_
_entity_poly.entity_id
_entity_poly.type
_entity_poly.pdbx_seq_one_letter_code
_entity_poly.pdbx_strand_id
1 'polypeptide(L)' 'MRLGTQAVIDALAEATELGATTIIGGGDSATAAKKCGKEEKISFISTGGGASIELLQGNVLPGLVALSDKE' A
#
# COMPACT_ATOMS: atom_id res chain seq x y z
N MET A 1 19.41 -6.24 -1.99
CA MET A 1 17.96 -6.36 -1.71
C MET A 1 17.73 -7.76 -1.13
N ARG A 2 16.95 -7.92 -0.06
CA ARG A 2 16.77 -9.23 0.59
C ARG A 2 15.79 -10.07 -0.23
N LEU A 3 16.12 -11.33 -0.51
CA LEU A 3 15.29 -12.28 -1.30
C LEU A 3 13.85 -12.37 -0.78
N GLY A 4 13.65 -12.31 0.54
CA GLY A 4 12.33 -12.38 1.14
C GLY A 4 11.41 -11.21 0.78
N THR A 5 11.93 -9.97 0.76
CA THR A 5 11.11 -8.79 0.41
C THR A 5 10.66 -8.85 -1.04
N GLN A 6 11.55 -9.28 -1.94
CA GLN A 6 11.23 -9.45 -3.35
C GLN A 6 10.16 -10.53 -3.54
N ALA A 7 10.30 -11.69 -2.86
CA ALA A 7 9.30 -12.76 -2.93
C ALA A 7 7.90 -12.30 -2.49
N VAL A 8 7.80 -11.48 -1.43
CA VAL A 8 6.52 -10.93 -0.98
C VAL A 8 5.94 -9.96 -2.02
N ILE A 9 6.75 -9.09 -2.62
CA ILE A 9 6.31 -8.18 -3.68
C ILE A 9 5.85 -8.95 -4.92
N ASP A 10 6.55 -10.04 -5.26
CA ASP A 10 6.19 -10.90 -6.38
C ASP A 10 4.84 -11.58 -6.16
N ALA A 11 4.60 -12.11 -4.95
CA ALA A 11 3.33 -12.71 -4.58
C ALA A 11 2.17 -11.69 -4.59
N LEU A 12 2.41 -10.45 -4.15
CA LEU A 12 1.41 -9.38 -4.22
C LEU A 12 1.07 -9.03 -5.67
N ALA A 13 2.07 -8.91 -6.54
CA ALA A 13 1.83 -8.63 -7.95
C ALA A 13 1.02 -9.75 -8.62
N GLU A 14 1.34 -11.02 -8.34
CA GLU A 14 0.58 -12.17 -8.84
C GLU A 14 -0.86 -12.17 -8.31
N ALA A 15 -1.07 -11.92 -7.02
CA ALA A 15 -2.41 -11.79 -6.45
C ALA A 15 -3.22 -10.67 -7.12
N THR A 16 -2.57 -9.57 -7.50
CA THR A 16 -3.20 -8.47 -8.24
C THR A 16 -3.62 -8.91 -9.64
N GLU A 17 -2.75 -9.64 -10.35
CA GLU A 17 -3.07 -10.23 -11.66
C GLU A 17 -4.23 -11.24 -11.57
N LEU A 18 -4.38 -11.93 -10.44
CA LEU A 18 -5.51 -12.82 -10.14
C LEU A 18 -6.80 -12.08 -9.71
N GLY A 19 -6.78 -10.75 -9.67
CA GLY A 19 -7.95 -9.91 -9.36
C GLY A 19 -8.11 -9.54 -7.89
N ALA A 20 -7.15 -9.85 -7.02
CA ALA A 20 -7.14 -9.35 -5.66
C ALA A 20 -6.76 -7.85 -5.62
N THR A 21 -7.33 -7.10 -4.69
CA THR A 21 -6.87 -5.74 -4.40
C THR A 21 -5.67 -5.80 -3.48
N THR A 22 -4.53 -5.27 -3.93
CA THR A 22 -3.29 -5.25 -3.15
C THR A 22 -2.91 -3.84 -2.73
N ILE A 23 -2.59 -3.70 -1.44
CA ILE A 23 -2.26 -2.41 -0.83
C ILE A 23 -0.90 -2.54 -0.15
N ILE A 24 0.06 -1.71 -0.58
CA ILE A 24 1.36 -1.58 0.09
C ILE A 24 1.33 -0.34 0.97
N GLY A 25 1.46 -0.54 2.29
CA GLY A 25 1.56 0.53 3.28
C GLY A 25 3.01 0.84 3.67
N GLY A 26 3.36 2.12 3.71
CA GLY A 26 4.62 2.61 4.29
C GLY A 26 5.69 2.99 3.27
N GLY A 27 6.49 4.00 3.61
CA GLY A 27 7.51 4.55 2.71
C GLY A 27 8.64 3.57 2.36
N ASP A 28 9.07 2.74 3.31
CA ASP A 28 10.11 1.72 3.05
C ASP A 28 9.58 0.60 2.13
N SER A 29 8.34 0.15 2.35
CA SER A 29 7.67 -0.86 1.53
C SER A 29 7.40 -0.33 0.11
N ALA A 30 6.97 0.93 -0.02
CA ALA A 30 6.79 1.60 -1.30
C ALA A 30 8.12 1.70 -2.08
N THR A 31 9.20 2.07 -1.38
CA THR A 31 10.55 2.13 -1.98
C THR A 31 11.03 0.76 -2.42
N ALA A 32 10.71 -0.31 -1.67
CA ALA A 32 11.03 -1.68 -2.04
C ALA A 32 10.27 -2.12 -3.30
N ALA A 33 8.96 -1.84 -3.40
CA ALA A 33 8.17 -2.13 -4.60
C ALA A 33 8.72 -1.44 -5.86
N LYS A 34 9.13 -0.17 -5.70
CA LYS A 34 9.79 0.60 -6.77
C LYS A 34 11.14 0.01 -7.18
N LYS A 35 11.98 -0.37 -6.22
CA LYS A 35 13.27 -1.03 -6.49
C LYS A 35 13.11 -2.41 -7.14
N CYS A 36 11.99 -3.10 -6.88
CA CYS A 36 11.62 -4.35 -7.54
C CYS A 36 11.04 -4.15 -8.95
N GLY A 37 10.75 -2.91 -9.39
CA GLY A 37 10.16 -2.64 -10.70
C GLY A 37 8.73 -3.15 -10.86
N LYS A 38 8.01 -3.38 -9.75
CA LYS A 38 6.63 -3.91 -9.76
C LYS A 38 5.59 -2.90 -9.29
N GLU A 39 5.94 -1.61 -9.29
CA GLU A 39 5.06 -0.51 -8.85
C GLU A 39 3.72 -0.51 -9.60
N GLU A 40 3.74 -0.74 -10.92
CA GLU A 40 2.56 -0.76 -11.79
C GLU A 40 1.69 -2.02 -11.64
N LYS A 41 2.20 -3.06 -10.96
CA LYS A 41 1.49 -4.33 -10.74
C LYS A 41 0.81 -4.41 -9.37
N ILE A 42 0.75 -3.30 -8.63
CA ILE A 42 0.14 -3.21 -7.30
C ILE A 42 -1.06 -2.26 -7.39
N SER A 43 -2.17 -2.59 -6.72
CA SER A 43 -3.40 -1.78 -6.86
C SER A 43 -3.28 -0.40 -6.20
N PHE A 44 -2.63 -0.31 -5.04
CA PHE A 44 -2.40 0.96 -4.36
C PHE A 44 -1.13 0.94 -3.51
N ILE A 45 -0.36 2.03 -3.59
CA ILE A 45 0.85 2.23 -2.79
C ILE A 45 0.66 3.48 -1.96
N SER A 46 0.55 3.30 -0.64
CA SER A 46 0.40 4.41 0.29
C SER A 46 1.76 4.97 0.72
N THR A 47 1.91 6.28 0.55
CA THR A 47 3.02 7.06 1.13
C THR A 47 2.76 7.46 2.58
N GLY A 48 1.50 7.42 3.03
CA GLY A 48 1.07 7.82 4.37
C GLY A 48 1.21 6.71 5.39
N GLY A 49 2.40 6.09 5.52
CA GLY A 49 2.63 4.86 6.29
C GLY A 49 1.82 4.71 7.58
N GLY A 50 2.07 5.58 8.56
CA GLY A 50 1.34 5.55 9.85
C GLY A 50 -0.15 5.88 9.71
N ALA A 51 -0.48 6.92 8.94
CA ALA A 51 -1.86 7.32 8.70
C ALA A 51 -2.70 6.21 8.03
N SER A 52 -2.09 5.41 7.16
CA SER A 52 -2.78 4.28 6.49
C SER A 52 -3.03 3.12 7.44
N ILE A 53 -2.13 2.90 8.39
CA ILE A 53 -2.33 1.89 9.44
C ILE A 53 -3.43 2.35 10.40
N GLU A 54 -3.43 3.62 10.82
CA GLU A 54 -4.51 4.18 11.64
C GLU A 54 -5.87 4.12 10.92
N LEU A 55 -5.89 4.39 9.61
CA LEU A 55 -7.09 4.23 8.79
C LEU A 55 -7.58 2.77 8.76
N LEU A 56 -6.68 1.81 8.54
CA LEU A 56 -7.01 0.38 8.52
C LEU A 56 -7.39 -0.18 9.91
N GLN A 57 -6.92 0.46 10.99
CA GLN A 57 -7.32 0.15 12.36
C GLN A 57 -8.72 0.68 12.71
N GLY A 58 -9.36 1.47 11.82
CA GLY A 58 -10.65 2.08 12.06
C GLY A 58 -10.58 3.33 12.94
N ASN A 59 -9.38 3.88 13.17
CA ASN A 59 -9.23 5.11 13.92
C ASN A 59 -9.68 6.30 13.05
N VAL A 60 -10.31 7.27 13.71
CA VAL A 60 -10.75 8.49 13.05
C VAL A 60 -9.53 9.38 12.82
N LEU A 61 -9.12 9.54 11.57
CA LEU A 61 -8.03 10.47 11.22
C LEU A 61 -8.56 11.91 11.26
N PRO A 62 -7.93 12.82 12.02
CA PRO A 62 -8.40 14.20 12.14
C PRO A 62 -8.43 14.93 10.79
N GLY A 63 -7.53 14.58 9.87
CA GLY A 63 -7.54 15.10 8.50
C GLY A 63 -8.70 14.60 7.63
N LEU A 64 -9.24 13.41 7.90
CA LEU A 64 -10.44 12.91 7.21
C LEU A 64 -11.71 13.56 7.78
N VAL A 65 -11.76 13.84 9.08
CA VAL A 65 -12.90 14.53 9.72
C VAL A 65 -13.04 15.97 9.23
N ALA A 66 -11.91 16.62 8.92
CA ALA A 66 -11.90 17.98 8.40
C ALA A 66 -12.36 18.09 6.94
N LEU A 67 -12.51 16.96 6.22
CA LEU A 67 -13.03 16.96 4.85
C LEU A 67 -14.56 17.00 4.90
N SER A 68 -15.15 17.88 4.08
CA SER A 68 -16.59 17.87 3.84
C SER A 68 -17.01 16.57 3.17
N ASP A 69 -18.20 16.08 3.52
CA ASP A 69 -18.75 14.86 2.94
C ASP A 69 -18.91 15.00 1.41
N LYS A 70 -18.83 13.86 0.71
CA LYS A 70 -18.90 13.85 -0.74
C LYS A 70 -20.38 14.01 -1.14
N GLU A 71 -20.74 15.18 -1.66
CA GLU A 71 -22.02 15.37 -2.36
C GLU A 71 -22.20 14.36 -3.52
#